data_AF-A6K5N9-F1
#
_entry.id   AF-A6K5N9-F1
#
_cell.length_a   1.000
_cell.length_b   1.000
_cell.length_c   1.000
_cell.angle_alpha   90.00
_cell.angle_beta   90.00
_cell.angle_gamma   90.00
#
_symmetry.space_group_name_H-M   'P 1'
#
loop_
_entity.id
_entity.type
_entity.pdbx_description
1 polymer ?
#
loop_
_entity_poly.entity_id
_entity_poly.type
_entity_poly.pdbx_seq_one_letter_code
_entity_poly.pdbx_strand_id
1 'polypeptide(L)'
;MSFGEDGQQMILRLDGCLDLLIEMSKYTHKSSPHVPLLIFHNICCSPANKPKILANEKVVTLLATCLESENQNAQRIGAASLWALTYNYQKAKATLKNPSIKRKIDEAYSIAKRTFSNSEEDPLNSYYLKCLENLVQLLNCS
;
A
#
# COMPACT_ATOMS: atom_id res chain seq x y z
N MET A 1 -15.57 3.82 10.31
CA MET A 1 -16.30 2.98 9.35
C MET A 1 -15.40 1.91 8.74
N SER A 2 -14.35 2.24 7.96
CA SER A 2 -13.44 1.23 7.37
C SER A 2 -12.48 0.54 8.36
N PHE A 3 -12.39 0.98 9.62
CA PHE A 3 -11.55 0.35 10.64
C PHE A 3 -12.10 -1.02 11.10
N GLY A 4 -13.42 -1.17 11.15
CA GLY A 4 -14.08 -2.43 11.53
C GLY A 4 -14.37 -3.30 10.31
N GLU A 5 -14.30 -4.63 10.48
CA GLU A 5 -14.48 -5.60 9.39
C GLU A 5 -15.84 -5.44 8.69
N ASP A 6 -16.93 -5.25 9.44
CA ASP A 6 -18.27 -5.03 8.87
C ASP A 6 -18.30 -3.82 7.92
N GLY A 7 -17.65 -2.73 8.31
CA GLY A 7 -17.56 -1.53 7.48
C GLY A 7 -16.70 -1.74 6.24
N GLN A 8 -15.63 -2.52 6.33
CA GLN A 8 -14.82 -2.90 5.17
C GLN A 8 -15.61 -3.76 4.17
N GLN A 9 -16.37 -4.75 4.68
CA GLN A 9 -17.24 -5.58 3.84
C GLN A 9 -18.33 -4.76 3.18
N MET A 10 -18.94 -3.82 3.90
CA MET A 10 -19.96 -2.92 3.35
C MET A 10 -19.41 -2.09 2.19
N ILE A 11 -18.23 -1.47 2.35
CA ILE A 11 -17.54 -0.70 1.30
C ILE A 11 -17.34 -1.56 0.06
N LEU A 12 -16.85 -2.80 0.23
CA LEU A 12 -16.61 -3.70 -0.90
C LEU A 12 -17.87 -4.26 -1.54
N ARG A 13 -19.04 -4.20 -0.89
CA ARG A 13 -20.32 -4.60 -1.50
C ARG A 13 -20.88 -3.52 -2.43
N LEU A 14 -20.47 -2.27 -2.26
CA LEU A 14 -20.90 -1.18 -3.13
C LEU A 14 -20.22 -1.30 -4.49
N ASP A 15 -21.03 -1.38 -5.55
CA ASP A 15 -20.53 -1.48 -6.91
C ASP A 15 -19.73 -0.23 -7.31
N GLY A 16 -18.64 -0.41 -8.04
CA GLY A 16 -17.73 0.68 -8.44
C GLY A 16 -16.97 1.38 -7.30
N CYS A 17 -17.09 0.93 -6.04
CA CYS A 17 -16.47 1.64 -4.91
C CYS A 17 -14.94 1.68 -4.99
N LEU A 18 -14.30 0.60 -5.46
CA LEU A 18 -12.85 0.57 -5.65
C LEU A 18 -12.39 1.59 -6.71
N ASP A 19 -13.10 1.69 -7.83
CA ASP A 19 -12.80 2.69 -8.87
C ASP A 19 -13.04 4.12 -8.36
N LEU A 20 -14.10 4.35 -7.58
CA LEU A 20 -14.35 5.64 -6.95
C LEU A 20 -13.22 6.03 -5.98
N LEU A 21 -12.79 5.11 -5.11
CA LEU A 21 -11.67 5.34 -4.19
C LEU A 21 -10.35 5.59 -4.95
N ILE A 22 -10.13 4.93 -6.09
CA ILE A 22 -8.99 5.21 -6.98
C ILE A 22 -9.06 6.64 -7.51
N GLU A 23 -10.21 7.06 -8.05
CA GLU A 23 -10.38 8.42 -8.54
C GLU A 23 -10.17 9.45 -7.44
N MET A 24 -10.76 9.23 -6.25
CA MET A 24 -10.55 10.11 -5.10
C MET A 24 -9.09 10.19 -4.66
N SER A 25 -8.33 9.09 -4.78
CA SER A 25 -6.90 9.06 -4.46
C SER A 25 -6.04 9.94 -5.37
N LYS A 26 -6.52 10.26 -6.58
CA LYS A 26 -5.81 11.17 -7.50
C LYS A 26 -5.98 12.64 -7.11
N TYR A 27 -7.11 12.99 -6.48
CA TYR A 27 -7.42 14.35 -6.08
C TYR A 27 -6.92 14.64 -4.66
N THR A 28 -5.61 14.89 -4.53
CA THR A 28 -5.03 15.33 -3.26
C THR A 28 -5.07 16.86 -3.18
N HIS A 29 -6.05 17.42 -2.47
CA HIS A 29 -5.93 18.81 -2.03
C HIS A 29 -4.77 18.88 -1.02
N LYS A 30 -3.89 19.89 -1.10
CA LYS A 30 -2.66 19.99 -0.27
C LYS A 30 -2.89 19.88 1.24
N SER A 31 -4.11 20.14 1.69
CA SER A 31 -4.56 20.11 3.08
C SER A 31 -5.44 18.90 3.44
N SER A 32 -5.81 18.07 2.46
CA SER A 32 -6.72 16.94 2.70
C SER A 32 -5.93 15.71 3.15
N PRO A 33 -6.30 15.09 4.29
CA PRO A 33 -5.71 13.81 4.67
C PRO A 33 -5.92 12.79 3.55
N HIS A 34 -4.97 11.86 3.39
CA HIS A 34 -4.99 10.84 2.35
C HIS A 34 -6.04 9.74 2.65
N VAL A 35 -7.27 10.17 2.94
CA VAL A 35 -8.39 9.34 3.41
C VAL A 35 -8.67 8.18 2.45
N PRO A 36 -8.72 8.37 1.11
CA PRO A 36 -8.91 7.24 0.20
C PRO A 36 -7.81 6.18 0.33
N LEU A 37 -6.55 6.60 0.45
CA LEU A 37 -5.42 5.68 0.65
C LEU A 37 -5.48 4.99 2.02
N LEU A 38 -5.92 5.68 3.08
CA LEU A 38 -6.13 5.06 4.39
C LEU A 38 -7.28 4.03 4.37
N ILE A 39 -8.34 4.29 3.60
CA ILE A 39 -9.41 3.30 3.38
C ILE A 39 -8.84 2.08 2.66
N PHE A 40 -8.03 2.26 1.61
CA PHE A 40 -7.33 1.17 0.93
C PHE A 40 -6.46 0.36 1.90
N HIS A 41 -5.68 1.02 2.74
CA HIS A 41 -4.86 0.37 3.74
C HIS A 41 -5.71 -0.54 4.65
N ASN A 42 -6.79 -0.01 5.20
CA ASN A 42 -7.66 -0.77 6.10
C ASN A 42 -8.25 -2.01 5.43
N ILE A 43 -8.76 -1.88 4.19
CA ILE A 43 -9.33 -3.03 3.49
C ILE A 43 -8.26 -4.06 3.09
N CYS A 44 -7.01 -3.64 2.85
CA CYS A 44 -5.88 -4.55 2.56
C CYS A 44 -5.49 -5.43 3.76
N CYS A 45 -5.78 -4.98 4.99
CA CYS A 45 -5.46 -5.73 6.22
C CYS A 45 -6.35 -6.96 6.42
N SER A 46 -7.61 -6.93 5.97
CA SER A 46 -8.54 -8.06 6.16
C SER A 46 -8.31 -9.16 5.13
N PRO A 47 -8.05 -10.42 5.56
CA PRO A 47 -7.88 -11.56 4.65
C PRO A 47 -9.06 -11.78 3.69
N ALA A 48 -10.29 -11.52 4.14
CA ALA A 48 -11.51 -11.70 3.34
C ALA A 48 -11.56 -10.76 2.12
N ASN A 49 -10.91 -9.61 2.21
CA ASN A 49 -10.94 -8.58 1.18
C ASN A 49 -9.86 -8.76 0.11
N LYS A 50 -8.75 -9.43 0.46
CA LYS A 50 -7.57 -9.58 -0.40
C LYS A 50 -7.88 -10.18 -1.77
N PRO A 51 -8.69 -11.25 -1.92
CA PRO A 51 -9.02 -11.78 -3.23
C PRO A 51 -9.63 -10.72 -4.15
N LYS A 52 -10.56 -9.90 -3.63
CA LYS A 52 -11.24 -8.86 -4.40
C LYS A 52 -10.32 -7.69 -4.74
N ILE A 53 -9.46 -7.29 -3.81
CA ILE A 53 -8.48 -6.22 -4.04
C ILE A 53 -7.47 -6.64 -5.12
N LEU A 54 -6.92 -7.85 -5.02
CA LEU A 54 -5.90 -8.34 -5.95
C LEU A 54 -6.46 -8.67 -7.34
N ALA A 55 -7.76 -8.95 -7.45
CA ALA A 55 -8.44 -9.06 -8.74
C ALA A 55 -8.58 -7.70 -9.44
N ASN A 56 -8.44 -6.58 -8.73
CA ASN A 56 -8.47 -5.23 -9.30
C ASN A 56 -7.04 -4.69 -9.47
N GLU A 57 -6.47 -4.87 -10.65
CA GLU A 57 -5.10 -4.45 -10.97
C GLU A 57 -4.87 -2.95 -10.79
N LYS A 58 -5.90 -2.12 -10.95
CA LYS A 58 -5.80 -0.67 -10.77
C LYS A 58 -5.50 -0.30 -9.32
N VAL A 59 -6.06 -1.04 -8.35
CA VAL A 59 -5.79 -0.80 -6.92
C VAL A 59 -4.33 -1.11 -6.60
N VAL A 60 -3.85 -2.27 -7.05
CA VAL A 60 -2.45 -2.67 -6.82
C VAL A 60 -1.49 -1.68 -7.50
N THR A 61 -1.82 -1.25 -8.71
CA THR A 61 -1.05 -0.24 -9.47
C THR A 61 -1.03 1.09 -8.73
N LEU A 62 -2.17 1.58 -8.24
CA LEU A 62 -2.26 2.80 -7.45
C LEU A 62 -1.35 2.73 -6.22
N LEU A 63 -1.45 1.65 -5.43
CA LEU A 63 -0.62 1.47 -4.24
C LEU A 63 0.88 1.42 -4.56
N ALA A 64 1.26 0.80 -5.68
CA ALA A 64 2.64 0.80 -6.16
C ALA A 64 3.10 2.19 -6.62
N THR A 65 2.25 2.97 -7.30
CA THR A 65 2.58 4.36 -7.69
C THR A 65 2.73 5.29 -6.49
N CYS A 66 2.08 5.01 -5.35
CA CYS A 66 2.29 5.79 -4.14
C CYS A 66 3.75 5.80 -3.66
N LEU A 67 4.52 4.74 -3.94
CA LEU A 67 5.94 4.64 -3.57
C LEU A 67 6.80 5.68 -4.31
N GLU A 68 6.38 6.10 -5.49
CA GLU A 68 7.06 7.08 -6.34
C GLU A 68 6.54 8.52 -6.09
N SER A 69 5.61 8.70 -5.14
CA SER A 69 5.04 10.02 -4.83
C SER A 69 6.05 10.93 -4.15
N GLU A 70 5.98 12.23 -4.44
CA GLU A 70 6.71 13.26 -3.70
C GLU A 70 6.18 13.44 -2.26
N ASN A 71 5.02 12.85 -1.94
CA ASN A 71 4.43 12.92 -0.60
C ASN A 71 4.79 11.70 0.25
N GLN A 72 5.57 11.92 1.32
CA GLN A 72 5.99 10.86 2.25
C GLN A 72 4.83 10.11 2.90
N ASN A 73 3.69 10.76 3.14
CA ASN A 73 2.51 10.09 3.70
C ASN A 73 1.91 9.12 2.68
N ALA A 74 1.82 9.51 1.40
CA ALA A 74 1.38 8.60 0.34
C ALA A 74 2.32 7.40 0.22
N GLN A 75 3.64 7.63 0.20
CA GLN A 75 4.65 6.55 0.15
C GLN A 75 4.46 5.57 1.30
N ARG A 76 4.34 6.07 2.54
CA ARG A 76 4.16 5.25 3.74
C ARG A 76 2.88 4.44 3.70
N ILE A 77 1.75 5.06 3.36
CA ILE A 77 0.46 4.36 3.28
C ILE A 77 0.49 3.31 2.16
N GLY A 78 1.08 3.62 1.01
CA GLY A 78 1.27 2.69 -0.10
C GLY A 78 2.06 1.45 0.32
N ALA A 79 3.24 1.65 0.91
CA ALA A 79 4.08 0.56 1.39
C ALA A 79 3.37 -0.29 2.47
N ALA A 80 2.72 0.36 3.44
CA ALA A 80 1.99 -0.34 4.49
C ALA A 80 0.82 -1.17 3.92
N SER A 81 0.12 -0.65 2.92
CA SER A 81 -0.99 -1.35 2.24
C SER A 81 -0.50 -2.56 1.44
N LEU A 82 0.60 -2.40 0.68
CA LEU A 82 1.23 -3.50 -0.06
C LEU A 82 1.72 -4.60 0.89
N TRP A 83 2.37 -4.21 1.99
CA TRP A 83 2.82 -5.17 2.99
C TRP A 83 1.63 -5.90 3.65
N ALA A 84 0.58 -5.16 4.02
CA ALA A 84 -0.66 -5.73 4.54
C ALA A 84 -1.27 -6.77 3.60
N LEU A 85 -1.28 -6.54 2.28
CA LEU A 85 -1.75 -7.52 1.29
C LEU A 85 -0.96 -8.83 1.37
N THR A 86 0.36 -8.78 1.57
CA THR A 86 1.21 -9.99 1.62
C THR A 86 1.04 -10.84 2.89
N TYR A 87 0.58 -10.24 3.99
CA TYR A 87 0.47 -10.92 5.27
C TYR A 87 -0.49 -12.11 5.22
N ASN A 88 -0.02 -13.34 5.48
CA ASN A 88 -0.81 -14.57 5.41
C ASN A 88 -1.56 -14.80 4.07
N TYR A 89 -1.09 -14.25 2.95
CA TYR A 89 -1.77 -14.42 1.65
C TYR A 89 -0.79 -14.60 0.48
N GLN A 90 -0.49 -15.85 0.12
CA GLN A 90 0.56 -16.17 -0.87
C GLN A 90 0.26 -15.61 -2.28
N LYS A 91 -1.02 -15.54 -2.68
CA LYS A 91 -1.40 -14.96 -3.98
C LYS A 91 -0.99 -13.49 -4.11
N ALA A 92 -1.00 -12.72 -3.02
CA ALA A 92 -0.51 -11.34 -3.04
C ALA A 92 0.97 -11.30 -3.42
N LYS A 93 1.79 -12.20 -2.84
CA LYS A 93 3.23 -12.25 -3.16
C LYS A 93 3.46 -12.52 -4.65
N ALA A 94 2.67 -13.42 -5.26
CA ALA A 94 2.76 -13.68 -6.69
C ALA A 94 2.41 -12.43 -7.53
N THR A 95 1.35 -11.71 -7.18
CA THR A 95 0.97 -10.45 -7.86
C THR A 95 2.07 -9.38 -7.72
N LEU A 96 2.63 -9.22 -6.52
CA LEU A 96 3.66 -8.21 -6.26
C LEU A 96 5.04 -8.56 -6.84
N LYS A 97 5.29 -9.83 -7.18
CA LYS A 97 6.49 -10.26 -7.93
C LYS A 97 6.48 -9.79 -9.39
N ASN A 98 5.42 -9.15 -9.87
CA ASN A 98 5.41 -8.47 -11.17
C ASN A 98 6.63 -7.54 -11.29
N PRO A 99 7.42 -7.61 -12.39
CA PRO A 99 8.65 -6.83 -12.52
C PRO A 99 8.49 -5.32 -12.31
N SER A 100 7.38 -4.75 -12.77
CA SER A 100 7.12 -3.31 -12.63
C SER A 100 6.89 -2.90 -11.18
N ILE A 101 6.16 -3.70 -10.41
CA ILE A 101 5.86 -3.44 -9.00
C ILE A 101 7.10 -3.70 -8.15
N LYS A 102 7.76 -4.84 -8.39
CA LYS A 102 8.99 -5.20 -7.69
C LYS A 102 10.06 -4.11 -7.84
N ARG A 103 10.27 -3.61 -9.06
CA ARG A 103 11.20 -2.51 -9.32
C ARG A 103 10.90 -1.27 -8.45
N LYS A 104 9.63 -0.86 -8.36
CA LYS A 104 9.22 0.29 -7.54
C LYS A 104 9.49 0.08 -6.05
N ILE A 105 9.25 -1.14 -5.55
CA ILE A 105 9.55 -1.50 -4.16
C ILE A 105 11.05 -1.45 -3.88
N ASP A 106 11.87 -2.04 -4.76
CA ASP A 106 13.33 -2.08 -4.62
C ASP A 106 13.95 -0.67 -4.69
N GLU A 107 13.47 0.17 -5.61
CA GLU A 107 13.89 1.58 -5.74
C GLU A 107 13.49 2.40 -4.50
N ALA A 108 12.24 2.28 -4.04
CA ALA A 108 11.76 2.98 -2.86
C ALA A 108 12.53 2.55 -1.59
N TYR A 109 12.82 1.26 -1.43
CA TYR A 109 13.66 0.76 -0.33
C TYR A 109 15.07 1.32 -0.38
N SER A 110 15.69 1.33 -1.57
CA SER A 110 17.05 1.84 -1.75
C SER A 110 17.14 3.34 -1.43
N ILE A 111 16.15 4.13 -1.84
CA ILE A 111 16.06 5.56 -1.54
C ILE A 111 15.83 5.75 -0.04
N ALA A 112 14.79 5.14 0.54
CA ALA A 112 14.44 5.24 1.95
C ALA A 112 15.62 4.89 2.86
N LYS A 113 16.30 3.77 2.58
CA LYS A 113 17.47 3.33 3.35
C LYS A 113 18.57 4.39 3.37
N ARG A 114 18.91 4.97 2.21
CA ARG A 114 19.93 6.03 2.12
C ARG A 114 19.51 7.32 2.84
N THR A 115 18.24 7.72 2.70
CA THR A 115 17.72 8.94 3.31
C THR A 115 17.68 8.85 4.83
N PHE A 116 17.22 7.72 5.39
CA PHE A 116 17.01 7.57 6.83
C PHE A 116 18.22 7.06 7.61
N SER A 117 19.25 6.50 6.97
CA SER A 117 20.51 6.15 7.65
C SER A 117 21.25 7.36 8.24
N ASN A 118 20.90 8.58 7.83
CA ASN A 118 21.59 9.81 8.22
C ASN A 118 20.70 10.79 9.05
N SER A 119 19.47 10.41 9.40
CA SER A 119 18.52 11.27 10.10
C SER A 119 18.26 10.82 11.54
N GLU A 120 17.83 11.74 12.42
CA GLU A 120 17.28 11.41 13.73
C GLU A 120 16.12 10.41 13.61
N GLU A 121 15.92 9.56 14.63
CA GLU A 121 14.90 8.51 14.65
C GLU A 121 13.48 9.12 14.64
N ASP A 122 12.89 9.27 13.45
CA ASP A 122 11.45 9.48 13.28
C ASP A 122 10.73 8.12 13.24
N PRO A 123 9.82 7.82 14.19
CA PRO A 123 9.06 6.57 14.22
C PRO A 123 8.33 6.26 12.92
N LEU A 124 7.86 7.27 12.20
CA LEU A 124 7.14 7.12 10.95
C LEU A 124 8.06 6.71 9.79
N ASN A 125 9.31 7.18 9.79
CA ASN A 125 10.32 6.78 8.81
C ASN A 125 10.82 5.36 9.09
N SER A 126 11.02 5.03 10.37
CA SER A 126 11.34 3.66 10.80
C SER A 126 10.24 2.67 10.40
N TYR A 127 8.96 3.03 10.57
CA TYR A 127 7.85 2.21 10.13
C TYR A 127 7.81 2.05 8.60
N TYR A 128 8.01 3.12 7.85
CA TYR A 128 8.06 3.07 6.38
C TYR A 128 9.19 2.13 5.89
N LEU A 129 10.39 2.29 6.43
CA LEU A 129 11.54 1.44 6.08
C LEU A 129 11.27 -0.03 6.42
N LYS A 130 10.66 -0.31 7.58
CA LYS A 130 10.25 -1.66 7.97
C LYS A 130 9.26 -2.28 6.99
N CYS A 131 8.27 -1.53 6.51
CA CYS A 131 7.31 -2.03 5.51
C CYS A 131 8.02 -2.44 4.22
N LEU A 132 8.91 -1.58 3.72
CA LEU A 132 9.67 -1.83 2.48
C LEU A 132 10.64 -3.00 2.63
N GLU A 133 11.36 -3.08 3.74
CA GLU A 133 12.29 -4.18 4.01
C GLU A 133 11.59 -5.54 4.00
N ASN A 134 10.43 -5.64 4.67
CA ASN A 134 9.65 -6.87 4.69
C ASN A 134 9.14 -7.22 3.28
N LEU A 135 8.70 -6.24 2.50
CA LEU A 135 8.30 -6.46 1.11
C LEU A 135 9.46 -7.00 0.27
N VAL A 136 10.64 -6.36 0.32
CA VAL A 136 11.83 -6.79 -0.41
C VAL A 136 12.23 -8.22 -0.02
N GLN A 137 12.27 -8.53 1.28
CA GLN A 137 12.58 -9.88 1.77
C GLN A 137 11.59 -10.91 1.24
N LEU A 138 10.28 -10.65 1.35
CA LEU A 138 9.24 -11.57 0.91
C LEU A 138 9.21 -11.79 -0.60
N LEU A 139 9.62 -10.79 -1.40
CA LEU A 139 9.64 -10.88 -2.86
C LEU A 139 10.94 -11.49 -3.42
N ASN A 140 12.02 -11.46 -2.64
CA ASN A 140 13.30 -12.09 -2.99
C ASN A 140 13.44 -13.52 -2.44
N CYS A 141 12.76 -13.87 -1.35
CA CYS A 141 12.61 -15.26 -0.94
C CYS A 141 11.76 -16.02 -1.97
N SER A 142 12.41 -16.96 -2.67
CA SER A 142 11.79 -17.98 -3.52
C SER A 142 12.36 -19.34 -3.15
#